data_AF-A0A4Y9IRF6-F1
#
_entry.id   AF-A0A4Y9IRF6-F1
#
_cell.length_a   1.000
_cell.length_b   1.000
_cell.length_c   1.000
_cell.angle_alpha   90.00
_cell.angle_beta   90.00
_cell.angle_gamma   90.00
#
_symmetry.space_group_name_H-M   'P 1'
#
loop_
_entity.id
_entity.type
_entity.pdbx_description
1 polymer ?
#
loop_
_entity_poly.entity_id
_entity_poly.type
_entity_poly.pdbx_seq_one_letter_code
_entity_poly.pdbx_strand_id
1 'polypeptide(L)' 'MKISKVEKMMLAMVDIDKYTTFHCISHGVFQERNDVITEMCPYCKGRCSKVQNVAELKEKYSKELGIN' A
#
# COMPACT_ATOMS: atom_id res chain seq x y z
N MET A 1 9.98 3.83 8.12
CA MET A 1 9.10 4.45 7.10
C MET A 1 8.07 5.30 7.82
N LYS A 2 8.02 6.62 7.57
CA LYS A 2 7.00 7.49 8.15
C LYS A 2 5.83 7.55 7.18
N ILE A 3 4.73 6.87 7.51
CA ILE A 3 3.53 6.76 6.67
C ILE A 3 2.66 8.01 6.85
N SER A 4 2.34 8.69 5.75
CA SER A 4 1.43 9.84 5.72
C SER A 4 -0.02 9.41 5.99
N LYS A 5 -0.90 10.38 6.33
CA LYS A 5 -2.33 10.10 6.55
C LYS A 5 -3.00 9.46 5.31
N VAL A 6 -2.61 9.89 4.11
CA VAL A 6 -3.15 9.35 2.84
C VAL A 6 -2.72 7.89 2.68
N GLU A 7 -1.46 7.57 2.91
CA GLU A 7 -0.96 6.20 2.78
C GLU A 7 -1.58 5.27 3.84
N LYS A 8 -1.84 5.77 5.06
CA LYS A 8 -2.61 5.02 6.07
C LYS A 8 -4.02 4.70 5.59
N MET A 9 -4.68 5.67 4.95
CA MET A 9 -6.01 5.49 4.37
C MET A 9 -6.01 4.44 3.26
N MET A 10 -5.00 4.49 2.37
CA MET A 10 -4.83 3.47 1.31
C MET A 10 -4.66 2.06 1.90
N LEU A 11 -3.84 1.92 2.95
CA LEU A 11 -3.62 0.66 3.64
C LEU A 11 -4.86 0.16 4.41
N ALA A 12 -5.63 1.06 5.03
CA ALA A 12 -6.86 0.70 5.75
C ALA A 12 -7.96 0.18 4.81
N MET A 13 -8.07 0.73 3.60
CA MET A 13 -9.14 0.41 2.65
C MET A 13 -8.78 -0.67 1.63
N VAL A 14 -7.54 -1.17 1.61
CA VAL A 14 -7.08 -2.11 0.59
C VAL A 14 -7.88 -3.41 0.62
N ASP A 15 -8.28 -3.89 -0.56
CA ASP A 15 -8.78 -5.25 -0.76
C ASP A 15 -7.56 -6.16 -1.03
N ILE A 16 -7.09 -6.84 0.02
CA ILE A 16 -5.84 -7.64 -0.02
C ILE A 16 -5.92 -8.83 -0.97
N ASP A 17 -7.14 -9.29 -1.30
CA ASP A 17 -7.33 -10.42 -2.22
C ASP A 17 -7.21 -9.97 -3.68
N LYS A 18 -7.48 -8.69 -3.95
CA LYS A 18 -7.44 -8.11 -5.31
C LYS A 18 -6.21 -7.28 -5.60
N TYR A 19 -5.56 -6.72 -4.57
CA TYR A 19 -4.46 -5.77 -4.73
C TYR A 19 -3.23 -6.17 -3.92
N THR A 20 -2.06 -5.96 -4.53
CA THR A 20 -0.76 -6.02 -3.85
C THR A 20 -0.25 -4.59 -3.59
N THR A 21 0.19 -4.34 -2.35
CA THR A 21 0.74 -3.05 -1.96
C THR A 21 2.26 -3.02 -2.09
N PHE A 22 2.78 -1.94 -2.67
CA PHE A 22 4.20 -1.68 -2.85
C PHE A 22 4.60 -0.35 -2.21
N HIS A 23 5.89 -0.19 -1.91
CA HIS A 23 6.45 1.05 -1.43
C HIS A 23 7.61 1.51 -2.31
N CYS A 24 7.47 2.72 -2.85
CA CYS A 24 8.53 3.45 -3.53
C CYS A 24 9.19 4.42 -2.53
N ILE A 25 10.51 4.39 -2.40
CA ILE A 25 11.24 5.29 -1.49
C ILE A 25 10.97 6.78 -1.78
N SER A 26 10.78 7.13 -3.05
CA SER A 26 10.58 8.52 -3.49
C SER A 26 9.12 8.96 -3.53
N HIS A 27 8.18 8.04 -3.77
CA HIS A 27 6.78 8.38 -4.05
C HIS A 27 5.77 7.78 -3.05
N GLY A 28 6.24 6.96 -2.12
CA GLY A 28 5.41 6.37 -1.07
C GLY A 28 4.69 5.08 -1.50
N VAL A 29 3.60 4.81 -0.80
CA VAL A 29 2.78 3.59 -0.96
C VAL A 29 1.87 3.67 -2.19
N PHE A 30 1.81 2.58 -2.95
CA PHE A 30 0.84 2.41 -4.03
C PHE A 30 0.35 0.96 -4.11
N GLN A 31 -0.72 0.74 -4.87
CA GLN A 31 -1.39 -0.55 -5.01
C GLN A 31 -1.52 -0.91 -6.49
N GLU A 32 -1.21 -2.15 -6.81
CA GLU A 32 -1.46 -2.72 -8.13
C GLU A 32 -2.45 -3.87 -7.99
N ARG A 33 -3.31 -4.06 -8.99
CA ARG A 33 -4.17 -5.25 -9.02
C ARG A 33 -3.32 -6.48 -9.28
N ASN A 34 -3.70 -7.59 -8.65
CA ASN A 34 -2.97 -8.85 -8.72
C ASN A 34 -2.88 -9.42 -10.16
N ASP A 35 -3.82 -9.08 -11.04
CA ASP A 35 -3.87 -9.53 -12.45
C ASP A 35 -2.89 -8.79 -13.38
N VAL A 36 -2.39 -7.62 -12.97
CA VAL A 36 -1.55 -6.75 -13.83
C VAL A 36 -0.35 -6.15 -13.07
N ILE A 37 0.19 -6.87 -12.08
CA ILE A 37 1.35 -6.43 -11.29
C ILE A 37 2.56 -6.20 -12.19
N THR A 38 3.22 -5.06 -12.00
CA THR A 38 4.48 -4.72 -12.67
C THR A 38 5.64 -4.55 -11.71
N GLU A 39 5.36 -4.39 -10.40
CA GLU A 39 6.36 -4.06 -9.37
C GLU A 39 7.10 -2.72 -9.63
N MET A 40 6.61 -1.90 -10.57
CA MET A 40 7.23 -0.64 -10.95
C MET A 40 6.46 0.54 -10.37
N CYS A 41 7.19 1.54 -9.88
CA CYS A 41 6.57 2.79 -9.46
C CYS A 41 5.89 3.44 -10.67
N PRO A 42 4.61 3.85 -10.58
CA PRO A 42 3.93 4.51 -11.69
C PRO A 42 4.59 5.84 -12.09
N TYR A 43 5.31 6.48 -11.16
CA TYR A 43 5.96 7.78 -11.36
C TYR A 43 7.41 7.66 -11.84
N CYS A 44 8.32 7.08 -11.03
CA CYS A 44 9.74 7.00 -11.41
C CYS A 44 10.11 5.78 -12.25
N LYS A 45 9.18 4.85 -12.48
CA LYS A 45 9.41 3.58 -13.20
C LYS A 45 10.50 2.69 -12.59
N GLY A 46 10.99 3.01 -11.40
CA GLY A 46 11.92 2.18 -10.63
C GLY A 46 11.21 0.99 -9.98
N ARG A 47 11.93 -0.12 -9.81
CA ARG A 47 11.42 -1.31 -9.12
C ARG A 47 11.16 -1.00 -7.65
N CYS A 48 10.03 -1.46 -7.13
CA CYS A 48 9.55 -1.19 -5.78
C CYS A 48 9.45 -2.47 -4.95
N SER A 49 9.53 -2.31 -3.64
CA SER A 49 9.43 -3.43 -2.70
C SER A 49 7.98 -3.69 -2.32
N LYS A 50 7.57 -4.95 -2.38
CA LYS A 50 6.27 -5.39 -1.84
C LYS A 50 6.23 -5.19 -0.32
N VAL A 51 5.15 -4.60 0.16
CA VAL A 51 4.87 -4.49 1.60
C VAL A 51 4.37 -5.85 2.09
N GLN A 52 5.05 -6.45 3.07
CA GLN A 52 4.79 -7.83 3.49
C GLN A 52 3.63 -7.94 4.50
N ASN A 53 3.50 -6.96 5.40
CA ASN A 53 2.56 -6.99 6.52
C ASN A 53 1.29 -6.15 6.27
N VAL A 54 0.76 -6.18 5.04
CA VAL A 54 -0.41 -5.36 4.65
C VAL A 54 -1.65 -5.66 5.50
N ALA A 55 -1.89 -6.92 5.87
CA ALA A 55 -3.03 -7.30 6.71
C ALA A 55 -2.96 -6.66 8.11
N GLU A 56 -1.78 -6.70 8.76
CA GLU A 56 -1.54 -6.05 10.05
C GLU A 56 -1.66 -4.52 9.95
N LEU A 57 -1.10 -3.93 8.90
CA LEU A 57 -1.17 -2.49 8.66
C LEU A 57 -2.62 -2.05 8.40
N LYS A 58 -3.40 -2.82 7.65
CA LYS A 58 -4.83 -2.59 7.42
C LYS A 58 -5.56 -2.55 8.75
N GLU A 59 -5.45 -3.59 9.58
CA GLU A 59 -6.14 -3.64 10.88
C GLU A 59 -5.76 -2.45 11.77
N LYS A 60 -4.45 -2.17 11.87
CA LYS A 60 -3.92 -1.06 12.66
C LYS A 60 -4.49 0.28 12.22
N TYR A 61 -4.46 0.57 10.92
CA TYR A 61 -4.87 1.87 10.41
C TYR A 61 -6.39 2.02 10.31
N SER A 62 -7.14 0.95 10.08
CA SER A 62 -8.60 1.01 10.18
C SER A 62 -9.07 1.34 11.59
N LYS A 63 -8.41 0.80 12.64
CA LYS A 63 -8.66 1.18 14.04
C LYS A 63 -8.25 2.62 14.32
N GLU A 64 -7.04 3.03 13.88
CA GLU A 64 -6.53 4.41 14.09
C GLU A 64 -7.45 5.46 13.44
N LEU A 65 -8.03 5.14 12.28
CA LEU A 65 -8.85 6.06 11.49
C LEU A 65 -10.36 5.95 11.76
N GLY A 66 -10.81 4.95 12.53
CA GLY A 66 -12.23 4.74 12.84
C GLY A 66 -13.08 4.30 11.65
N ILE A 67 -12.52 3.47 10.76
CA ILE A 67 -13.16 3.01 9.50
C ILE A 67 -13.52 1.52 9.54
N ASN A 68 -13.47 0.91 10.73
CA ASN A 68 -13.93 -0.47 10.97
C ASN A 68 -15.38 -0.46 11.46
#